data_AF-A0A402AY24-F1
#
_entry.id   AF-A0A402AY24-F1
#
_cell.length_a   1.000
_cell.length_b   1.000
_cell.length_c   1.000
_cell.angle_alpha   90.00
_cell.angle_beta   90.00
_cell.angle_gamma   90.00
#
_symmetry.space_group_name_H-M   'P 1'
#
loop_
_entity.id
_entity.type
_entity.pdbx_description
1 polymer ?
#
loop_
_entity_poly.entity_id
_entity_poly.type
_entity_poly.pdbx_seq_one_letter_code
_entity_poly.pdbx_strand_id
1 'polypeptide(L)'
;MSNQKRSRETITEQYTCLLQNLCDIATSYYFLGKLKQAQQLLNTGLQMAEEDEVCLQARGNLLFHTGILQARCIVYLGNDATIALTTLSQARTIAEVMADEKLLASIIDWTGQALYYQALNASVDKADFQVALQYFHEALERRQQIDDGWGICESTFNIGRVYQNTGDHEQAQPYFVKTLALAEEHNHQILMAEVLLHLGICALTQGDLEAARSSLALSMTMREELNVRIDLPFTYLGMGDLAQELDDMDQAALYYQKAALLAQEMELPVPYIFSLLSIGYLHLAQKDPTKALTGFEEARHLAQHHNVSFALLAAVEARDAAQAKIG
;
A
#
# COMPACT_ATOMS: atom_id res chain seq x y z
N MET A 1 30.62 34.85 -21.79
CA MET A 1 29.78 33.64 -21.96
C MET A 1 30.17 32.48 -21.02
N SER A 2 31.37 32.43 -20.40
CA SER A 2 31.76 31.31 -19.52
C SER A 2 31.20 31.37 -18.09
N ASN A 3 31.08 32.55 -17.48
CA ASN A 3 30.64 32.66 -16.07
C ASN A 3 29.13 32.45 -15.86
N GLN A 4 28.27 32.93 -16.78
CA GLN A 4 26.81 32.73 -16.70
C GLN A 4 26.39 31.28 -16.95
N LYS A 5 27.12 30.55 -17.81
CA LYS A 5 26.87 29.14 -18.05
C LYS A 5 27.23 28.30 -16.82
N ARG A 6 28.38 28.59 -16.21
CA ARG A 6 28.84 27.93 -14.98
C ARG A 6 27.94 28.22 -13.78
N SER A 7 27.39 29.43 -13.66
CA SER A 7 26.42 29.76 -12.61
C SER A 7 25.09 29.04 -12.80
N ARG A 8 24.60 28.91 -14.05
CA ARG A 8 23.36 28.19 -14.33
C ARG A 8 23.49 26.69 -14.08
N GLU A 9 24.60 26.08 -14.49
CA GLU A 9 24.92 24.67 -14.20
C GLU A 9 24.93 24.41 -12.68
N THR A 10 25.51 25.32 -11.90
CA THR A 10 25.52 25.22 -10.43
C THR A 10 24.10 25.30 -9.83
N ILE A 11 23.22 26.16 -10.37
CA ILE A 11 21.84 26.29 -9.89
C ILE A 11 21.01 25.04 -10.22
N THR A 12 21.15 24.49 -11.43
CA THR A 12 20.46 23.24 -11.82
C THR A 12 20.87 22.06 -10.93
N GLU A 13 22.15 21.95 -10.59
CA GLU A 13 22.65 20.93 -9.65
C GLU A 13 22.05 21.09 -8.25
N GLN A 14 21.92 22.33 -7.75
CA GLN A 14 21.30 22.63 -6.46
C GLN A 14 19.83 22.20 -6.43
N TYR A 15 19.05 22.53 -7.46
CA TYR A 15 17.66 22.09 -7.56
C TYR A 15 17.55 20.56 -7.63
N THR A 16 18.40 19.91 -8.43
CA THR A 16 18.39 18.44 -8.58
C THR A 16 18.64 17.75 -7.23
N CYS A 17 19.68 18.19 -6.51
CA CYS A 17 20.00 17.66 -5.19
C CYS A 17 18.89 17.93 -4.17
N LEU A 18 18.33 19.15 -4.16
CA LEU A 18 17.25 19.51 -3.26
C LEU A 18 16.01 18.64 -3.49
N LEU A 19 15.53 18.54 -4.74
CA LEU A 19 14.34 17.77 -5.07
C LEU A 19 14.51 16.28 -4.74
N GLN A 20 15.69 15.70 -4.98
CA GLN A 20 15.98 14.33 -4.56
C GLN A 20 15.85 14.15 -3.04
N ASN A 21 16.46 15.05 -2.26
CA ASN A 21 16.37 14.99 -0.80
C ASN A 21 14.92 15.15 -0.31
N LEU A 22 14.11 16.00 -0.96
CA LEU A 22 12.69 16.12 -0.65
C LEU A 22 11.95 14.79 -0.87
N CYS A 23 12.23 14.09 -1.98
CA CYS A 23 11.65 12.77 -2.27
C CYS A 23 12.05 11.72 -1.21
N ASP A 24 13.33 11.70 -0.81
CA ASP A 24 13.84 10.73 0.17
C ASP A 24 13.24 10.97 1.56
N ILE A 25 13.13 12.23 1.98
CA ILE A 25 12.50 12.61 3.25
C ILE A 25 10.99 12.33 3.20
N ALA A 26 10.30 12.62 2.09
CA ALA A 26 8.89 12.32 1.94
C ALA A 26 8.62 10.82 2.03
N THR A 27 9.48 10.00 1.41
CA THR A 27 9.43 8.54 1.50
C THR A 27 9.64 8.06 2.93
N SER A 28 10.58 8.66 3.65
CA SER A 28 10.80 8.38 5.07
C SER A 28 9.57 8.74 5.92
N TYR A 29 8.97 9.90 5.69
CA TYR A 29 7.72 10.30 6.35
C TYR A 29 6.57 9.34 6.04
N TYR A 30 6.46 8.86 4.80
CA TYR A 30 5.48 7.83 4.45
C TYR A 30 5.64 6.58 5.33
N PHE A 31 6.83 5.99 5.40
CA PHE A 31 7.07 4.78 6.20
C PHE A 31 6.82 5.00 7.70
N LEU A 32 7.07 6.21 8.20
CA LEU A 32 6.81 6.59 9.60
C LEU A 32 5.32 6.85 9.92
N GLY A 33 4.43 6.77 8.94
CA GLY A 33 3.00 7.08 9.10
C GLY A 33 2.65 8.56 9.03
N LYS A 34 3.58 9.42 8.61
CA LYS A 34 3.44 10.88 8.57
C LYS A 34 2.97 11.36 7.18
N LEU A 35 1.82 10.85 6.73
CA LEU A 35 1.33 11.06 5.35
C LEU A 35 1.13 12.54 5.00
N LYS A 36 0.57 13.34 5.92
CA LYS A 36 0.36 14.78 5.69
C LYS A 36 1.68 15.51 5.45
N GLN A 37 2.71 15.19 6.24
CA GLN A 37 4.04 15.78 6.10
C GLN A 37 4.71 15.33 4.79
N ALA A 38 4.59 14.05 4.42
CA ALA A 38 5.09 13.55 3.15
C ALA A 38 4.43 14.28 1.96
N GLN A 39 3.09 14.42 1.98
CA GLN A 39 2.32 15.12 0.94
C GLN A 39 2.71 16.60 0.85
N GLN A 40 2.80 17.28 1.99
CA GLN A 40 3.20 18.69 2.04
C GLN A 40 4.58 18.90 1.42
N LEU A 41 5.53 18.01 1.74
CA LEU A 41 6.90 18.11 1.25
C LEU A 41 6.98 17.95 -0.28
N LEU A 42 6.29 16.96 -0.83
CA LEU A 42 6.24 16.76 -2.29
C LEU A 42 5.49 17.89 -3.00
N ASN A 43 4.43 18.43 -2.41
CA ASN A 43 3.74 19.60 -2.95
C ASN A 43 4.65 20.83 -2.99
N THR A 44 5.49 21.04 -1.97
CA THR A 44 6.54 22.07 -2.01
C THR A 44 7.53 21.80 -3.14
N GLY A 45 7.99 20.55 -3.28
CA GLY A 45 8.86 20.16 -4.40
C GLY A 45 8.24 20.47 -5.77
N LEU A 46 6.94 20.20 -5.95
CA LEU A 46 6.24 20.45 -7.21
C LEU A 46 6.19 21.93 -7.58
N GLN A 47 5.98 22.82 -6.60
CA GLN A 47 6.06 24.27 -6.81
C GLN A 47 7.46 24.69 -7.26
N MET A 48 8.51 24.14 -6.64
CA MET A 48 9.89 24.42 -7.02
C MET A 48 10.25 23.87 -8.40
N ALA A 49 9.60 22.78 -8.82
CA ALA A 49 9.85 22.15 -10.11
C ALA A 49 9.33 22.96 -11.31
N GLU A 50 8.54 24.01 -11.09
CA GLU A 50 8.05 24.92 -12.15
C GLU A 50 9.15 25.84 -12.70
N GLU A 51 10.26 26.03 -11.96
CA GLU A 51 11.36 26.89 -12.36
C GLU A 51 12.11 26.37 -13.61
N ASP A 52 12.59 27.30 -14.44
CA ASP A 52 13.25 27.02 -15.73
C ASP A 52 14.65 26.35 -15.57
N GLU A 53 15.25 26.48 -14.39
CA GLU A 53 16.54 25.88 -14.05
C GLU A 53 16.43 24.40 -13.67
N VAL A 54 15.22 23.89 -13.41
CA VAL A 54 14.99 22.49 -13.07
C VAL A 54 15.06 21.62 -14.32
N CYS A 55 15.98 20.65 -14.33
CA CYS A 55 16.14 19.76 -15.46
C CYS A 55 14.97 18.76 -15.56
N LEU A 56 14.72 18.25 -16.77
CA LEU A 56 13.65 17.28 -17.03
C LEU A 56 13.77 16.03 -16.14
N GLN A 57 14.99 15.52 -15.92
CA GLN A 57 15.21 14.36 -15.05
C GLN A 57 14.71 14.62 -13.62
N ALA A 58 15.10 15.75 -13.02
CA ALA A 58 14.69 16.08 -11.65
C ALA A 58 13.16 16.26 -11.55
N ARG A 59 12.55 16.92 -12.54
CA ARG A 59 11.09 17.09 -12.63
C ARG A 59 10.37 15.75 -12.79
N GLY A 60 10.86 14.88 -13.68
CA GLY A 60 10.33 13.55 -13.92
C GLY A 60 10.39 12.66 -12.68
N ASN A 61 11.55 12.62 -12.00
CA ASN A 61 11.73 11.86 -10.76
C ASN A 61 10.80 12.36 -9.65
N LEU A 62 10.69 13.67 -9.46
CA LEU A 62 9.79 14.25 -8.46
C LEU A 62 8.31 13.89 -8.74
N LEU A 63 7.87 14.04 -9.98
CA LEU A 63 6.50 13.64 -10.37
C LEU A 63 6.28 12.15 -10.14
N PHE A 64 7.25 11.31 -10.48
CA PHE A 64 7.20 9.88 -10.22
C PHE A 64 7.04 9.57 -8.73
N HIS A 65 7.92 10.08 -7.86
CA HIS A 65 7.81 9.88 -6.41
C HIS A 65 6.51 10.44 -5.81
N THR A 66 6.00 11.54 -6.38
CA THR A 66 4.70 12.09 -5.99
C THR A 66 3.54 11.18 -6.40
N GLY A 67 3.58 10.64 -7.62
CA GLY A 67 2.62 9.64 -8.09
C GLY A 67 2.63 8.36 -7.23
N ILE A 68 3.82 7.86 -6.85
CA ILE A 68 3.98 6.74 -5.91
C ILE A 68 3.26 7.04 -4.59
N LEU A 69 3.56 8.18 -3.96
CA LEU A 69 2.97 8.53 -2.67
C LEU A 69 1.45 8.64 -2.78
N GLN A 70 0.94 9.30 -3.83
CA GLN A 70 -0.49 9.42 -4.07
C GLN A 70 -1.16 8.05 -4.26
N ALA A 71 -0.55 7.14 -5.02
CA ALA A 71 -1.05 5.78 -5.22
C ALA A 71 -1.05 4.99 -3.90
N ARG A 72 0.04 5.04 -3.13
CA ARG A 72 0.13 4.39 -1.81
C ARG A 72 -0.90 4.92 -0.83
N CYS A 73 -1.18 6.22 -0.83
CA CYS A 73 -2.16 6.81 0.07
C CYS A 73 -3.59 6.26 -0.15
N ILE A 74 -3.92 5.75 -1.34
CA ILE A 74 -5.26 5.21 -1.64
C ILE A 74 -5.63 4.11 -0.64
N VAL A 75 -4.73 3.15 -0.37
CA VAL A 75 -5.05 2.00 0.50
C VAL A 75 -5.22 2.36 1.97
N TYR A 76 -4.68 3.50 2.43
CA TYR A 76 -4.82 3.92 3.83
C TYR A 76 -5.91 4.97 4.03
N LEU A 77 -6.13 5.85 3.03
CA LEU A 77 -7.02 7.01 3.15
C LEU A 77 -8.37 6.82 2.46
N GLY A 78 -8.50 5.90 1.49
CA GLY A 78 -9.73 5.70 0.70
C GLY A 78 -9.90 6.67 -0.47
N ASN A 79 -8.84 7.37 -0.87
CA ASN A 79 -8.88 8.36 -1.94
C ASN A 79 -9.11 7.70 -3.32
N ASP A 80 -9.63 8.46 -4.30
CA ASP A 80 -9.67 7.99 -5.68
C ASP A 80 -8.28 8.01 -6.36
N ALA A 81 -8.11 7.22 -7.42
CA ALA A 81 -6.82 7.12 -8.12
C ALA A 81 -6.54 8.26 -9.11
N THR A 82 -7.48 9.19 -9.35
CA THR A 82 -7.41 10.18 -10.43
C THR A 82 -6.16 11.06 -10.32
N ILE A 83 -5.86 11.53 -9.11
CA ILE A 83 -4.70 12.40 -8.85
C ILE A 83 -3.39 11.62 -9.09
N ALA A 84 -3.31 10.38 -8.60
CA ALA A 84 -2.14 9.53 -8.81
C ALA A 84 -1.91 9.25 -10.31
N LEU A 85 -2.96 8.84 -11.02
CA LEU A 85 -2.91 8.55 -12.46
C LEU A 85 -2.53 9.78 -13.29
N THR A 86 -3.03 10.96 -12.93
CA THR A 86 -2.68 12.22 -13.60
C THR A 86 -1.20 12.54 -13.43
N THR A 87 -0.70 12.46 -12.19
CA THR A 87 0.71 12.75 -11.87
C THR A 87 1.65 11.73 -12.52
N LEU A 88 1.29 10.44 -12.50
CA LEU A 88 2.05 9.37 -13.17
C LEU A 88 2.06 9.55 -14.70
N SER A 89 0.96 10.00 -15.30
CA SER A 89 0.91 10.33 -16.74
C SER A 89 1.84 11.49 -17.12
N GLN A 90 1.92 12.52 -16.27
CA GLN A 90 2.90 13.61 -16.44
C GLN A 90 4.34 13.10 -16.33
N ALA A 91 4.63 12.26 -15.33
CA ALA A 91 5.94 11.62 -15.18
C ALA A 91 6.29 10.77 -16.40
N ARG A 92 5.31 10.01 -16.93
CA ARG A 92 5.47 9.16 -18.11
C ARG A 92 5.88 9.98 -19.33
N THR A 93 5.20 11.10 -19.57
CA THR A 93 5.49 11.97 -20.72
C THR A 93 6.94 12.46 -20.68
N ILE A 94 7.47 12.79 -19.50
CA ILE A 94 8.87 13.19 -19.32
C ILE A 94 9.81 11.99 -19.54
N ALA A 95 9.49 10.83 -18.98
CA ALA A 95 10.30 9.61 -19.15
C ALA A 95 10.39 9.17 -20.62
N GLU A 96 9.31 9.29 -21.39
CA GLU A 96 9.27 9.02 -22.84
C GLU A 96 10.18 9.99 -23.60
N VAL A 97 10.14 11.29 -23.29
CA VAL A 97 11.04 12.30 -23.90
C VAL A 97 12.51 12.01 -23.59
N MET A 98 12.79 11.48 -22.40
CA MET A 98 14.14 11.13 -21.96
C MET A 98 14.61 9.75 -22.44
N ALA A 99 13.71 8.95 -23.01
CA ALA A 99 13.94 7.53 -23.32
C ALA A 99 14.46 6.72 -22.11
N ASP A 100 13.95 7.03 -20.90
CA ASP A 100 14.30 6.34 -19.66
C ASP A 100 13.40 5.11 -19.47
N GLU A 101 13.80 3.98 -20.04
CA GLU A 101 13.03 2.73 -19.98
C GLU A 101 12.83 2.20 -18.56
N LYS A 102 13.77 2.47 -17.64
CA LYS A 102 13.65 2.03 -16.24
C LYS A 102 12.55 2.83 -15.54
N LEU A 103 12.56 4.16 -15.71
CA LEU A 103 11.52 5.02 -15.17
C LEU A 103 10.16 4.70 -15.81
N LEU A 104 10.11 4.44 -17.12
CA LEU A 104 8.87 4.04 -17.80
C LEU A 104 8.28 2.75 -17.23
N ALA A 105 9.09 1.70 -17.09
CA ALA A 105 8.60 0.43 -16.54
C ALA A 105 8.09 0.60 -15.10
N SER A 106 8.76 1.43 -14.30
CA SER A 106 8.32 1.73 -12.93
C SER A 106 7.02 2.53 -12.91
N ILE A 107 6.84 3.51 -13.80
CA ILE A 107 5.60 4.28 -13.90
C ILE A 107 4.43 3.40 -14.35
N ILE A 108 4.66 2.47 -15.28
CA ILE A 108 3.65 1.49 -15.71
C ILE A 108 3.21 0.63 -14.53
N ASP A 109 4.16 0.11 -13.73
CA ASP A 109 3.86 -0.69 -12.54
C ASP A 109 3.02 0.10 -11.52
N TRP A 110 3.45 1.33 -11.19
CA TRP A 110 2.74 2.20 -10.26
C TRP A 110 1.36 2.67 -10.77
N THR A 111 1.19 2.76 -12.09
CA THR A 111 -0.13 3.00 -12.71
C THR A 111 -1.04 1.80 -12.48
N GLY A 112 -0.53 0.58 -12.69
CA GLY A 112 -1.23 -0.66 -12.34
C GLY A 112 -1.58 -0.71 -10.85
N GLN A 113 -0.69 -0.25 -9.97
CA GLN A 113 -0.92 -0.24 -8.53
C GLN A 113 -2.01 0.75 -8.10
N ALA A 114 -2.06 1.95 -8.70
CA ALA A 114 -3.14 2.90 -8.46
C ALA A 114 -4.51 2.34 -8.90
N LEU A 115 -4.56 1.66 -10.04
CA LEU A 115 -5.78 1.00 -10.54
C LEU A 115 -6.18 -0.20 -9.69
N TYR A 116 -5.21 -0.99 -9.22
CA TYR A 116 -5.44 -2.09 -8.28
C TYR A 116 -6.07 -1.58 -6.97
N TYR A 117 -5.56 -0.49 -6.41
CA TYR A 117 -6.14 0.10 -5.20
C TYR A 117 -7.53 0.68 -5.44
N GLN A 118 -7.78 1.25 -6.62
CA GLN A 118 -9.13 1.68 -7.00
C GLN A 118 -10.10 0.49 -7.07
N ALA A 119 -9.67 -0.63 -7.69
CA ALA A 119 -10.46 -1.85 -7.78
C ALA A 119 -10.79 -2.43 -6.39
N LEU A 120 -9.80 -2.43 -5.48
CA LEU A 120 -10.01 -2.82 -4.08
C LEU A 120 -11.08 -1.97 -3.39
N ASN A 121 -11.02 -0.64 -3.57
CA ASN A 121 -11.99 0.24 -2.91
C ASN A 121 -13.41 0.09 -3.49
N ALA A 122 -13.50 -0.08 -4.81
CA ALA A 122 -14.78 -0.09 -5.52
C ALA A 122 -15.68 -1.26 -5.09
N SER A 123 -15.12 -2.40 -4.66
CA SER A 123 -15.88 -3.65 -4.43
C SER A 123 -16.62 -4.14 -5.69
N VAL A 124 -16.18 -3.71 -6.88
CA VAL A 124 -16.89 -3.93 -8.14
C VAL A 124 -16.02 -4.76 -9.07
N ASP A 125 -16.35 -6.05 -9.15
CA ASP A 125 -15.96 -6.96 -10.25
C ASP A 125 -14.48 -7.40 -10.35
N LYS A 126 -14.27 -8.66 -10.73
CA LYS A 126 -12.96 -9.21 -11.12
C LYS A 126 -12.41 -8.51 -12.36
N ALA A 127 -13.26 -7.85 -13.16
CA ALA A 127 -12.88 -7.12 -14.36
C ALA A 127 -11.91 -5.96 -14.09
N ASP A 128 -12.06 -5.22 -12.99
CA ASP A 128 -11.21 -4.06 -12.70
C ASP A 128 -9.78 -4.49 -12.33
N PHE A 129 -9.64 -5.64 -11.66
CA PHE A 129 -8.34 -6.24 -11.36
C PHE A 129 -7.60 -6.72 -12.61
N GLN A 130 -8.30 -7.06 -13.70
CA GLN A 130 -7.66 -7.47 -14.96
C GLN A 130 -6.89 -6.32 -15.60
N VAL A 131 -7.38 -5.08 -15.47
CA VAL A 131 -6.68 -3.91 -16.00
C VAL A 131 -5.35 -3.73 -15.26
N ALA A 132 -5.37 -3.74 -13.92
CA ALA A 132 -4.15 -3.66 -13.13
C ALA A 132 -3.16 -4.79 -13.46
N LEU A 133 -3.66 -6.02 -13.63
CA LEU A 133 -2.86 -7.18 -14.00
C LEU A 133 -2.13 -7.00 -15.34
N GLN A 134 -2.79 -6.40 -16.34
CA GLN A 134 -2.17 -6.07 -17.63
C GLN A 134 -0.98 -5.11 -17.46
N TYR A 135 -1.15 -4.05 -16.65
CA TYR A 135 -0.07 -3.11 -16.35
C TYR A 135 1.12 -3.80 -15.65
N PHE A 136 0.87 -4.68 -14.67
CA PHE A 136 1.94 -5.39 -13.98
C PHE A 136 2.69 -6.35 -14.90
N HIS A 137 2.00 -7.04 -15.83
CA HIS A 137 2.66 -7.87 -16.82
C HIS A 137 3.48 -7.07 -17.83
N GLU A 138 2.97 -5.92 -18.31
CA GLU A 138 3.72 -5.02 -19.19
C GLU A 138 4.98 -4.49 -18.49
N ALA A 139 4.86 -4.04 -17.23
CA ALA A 139 5.99 -3.58 -16.44
C ALA A 139 7.02 -4.69 -16.22
N LEU A 140 6.56 -5.91 -15.90
CA LEU A 140 7.42 -7.08 -15.72
C LEU A 140 8.21 -7.40 -16.99
N GLU A 141 7.55 -7.43 -18.15
CA GLU A 141 8.21 -7.70 -19.43
C GLU A 141 9.28 -6.65 -19.73
N ARG A 142 8.97 -5.36 -19.56
CA ARG A 142 9.95 -4.29 -19.74
C ARG A 142 11.11 -4.42 -18.76
N ARG A 143 10.84 -4.64 -17.47
CA ARG A 143 11.85 -4.84 -16.42
C ARG A 143 12.77 -6.03 -16.72
N GLN A 144 12.25 -7.10 -17.32
CA GLN A 144 13.06 -8.23 -17.81
C GLN A 144 13.96 -7.85 -18.99
N GLN A 145 13.50 -7.02 -19.93
CA GLN A 145 14.30 -6.58 -21.07
C GLN A 145 15.48 -5.68 -20.67
N ILE A 146 15.36 -4.97 -19.55
CA ILE A 146 16.40 -4.07 -19.01
C ILE A 146 17.16 -4.65 -17.81
N ASP A 147 16.96 -5.92 -17.48
CA ASP A 147 17.56 -6.62 -16.34
C ASP A 147 17.38 -5.88 -14.98
N ASP A 148 16.22 -5.25 -14.77
CA ASP A 148 15.89 -4.55 -13.52
C ASP A 148 15.37 -5.53 -12.46
N GLY A 149 16.28 -6.26 -11.80
CA GLY A 149 15.96 -7.28 -10.80
C GLY A 149 15.08 -6.77 -9.64
N TRP A 150 15.31 -5.53 -9.19
CA TRP A 150 14.51 -4.89 -8.15
C TRP A 150 13.07 -4.67 -8.62
N GLY A 151 12.90 -4.14 -9.84
CA GLY A 151 11.59 -3.97 -10.46
C GLY A 151 10.88 -5.30 -10.77
N ILE A 152 11.59 -6.33 -11.23
CA ILE A 152 11.02 -7.67 -11.45
C ILE A 152 10.38 -8.19 -10.17
N CYS A 153 11.02 -7.95 -9.03
CA CYS A 153 10.50 -8.32 -7.71
C CYS A 153 9.15 -7.64 -7.43
N GLU A 154 9.07 -6.31 -7.57
CA GLU A 154 7.84 -5.53 -7.35
C GLU A 154 6.68 -5.97 -8.28
N SER A 155 6.93 -6.13 -9.58
CA SER A 155 5.87 -6.54 -10.51
C SER A 155 5.38 -7.96 -10.23
N THR A 156 6.30 -8.88 -9.88
CA THR A 156 5.94 -10.26 -9.51
C THR A 156 5.06 -10.29 -8.26
N PHE A 157 5.39 -9.46 -7.28
CA PHE A 157 4.59 -9.29 -6.07
C PHE A 157 3.18 -8.79 -6.37
N ASN A 158 3.08 -7.72 -7.17
CA ASN A 158 1.82 -7.08 -7.51
C ASN A 158 0.89 -8.02 -8.30
N ILE A 159 1.43 -8.88 -9.17
CA ILE A 159 0.67 -9.95 -9.83
C ILE A 159 0.11 -10.93 -8.78
N GLY A 160 0.92 -11.37 -7.82
CA GLY A 160 0.47 -12.25 -6.73
C GLY A 160 -0.66 -11.64 -5.90
N ARG A 161 -0.59 -10.33 -5.62
CA ARG A 161 -1.65 -9.59 -4.93
C ARG A 161 -2.98 -9.60 -5.69
N VAL A 162 -2.94 -9.45 -7.02
CA VAL A 162 -4.17 -9.52 -7.83
C VAL A 162 -4.83 -10.90 -7.70
N TYR A 163 -4.05 -11.98 -7.81
CA TYR A 163 -4.58 -13.33 -7.65
C TYR A 163 -5.16 -13.55 -6.25
N GLN A 164 -4.46 -13.10 -5.20
CA GLN A 164 -4.95 -13.22 -3.83
C GLN A 164 -6.28 -12.48 -3.63
N ASN A 165 -6.41 -11.24 -4.13
CA ASN A 165 -7.62 -10.43 -3.94
C ASN A 165 -8.79 -10.85 -4.83
N THR A 166 -8.53 -11.60 -5.90
CA THR A 166 -9.59 -12.20 -6.73
C THR A 166 -10.02 -13.59 -6.24
N GLY A 167 -9.46 -14.03 -5.11
CA GLY A 167 -9.76 -15.29 -4.43
C GLY A 167 -8.98 -16.50 -4.94
N ASP A 168 -8.02 -16.31 -5.86
CA ASP A 168 -7.20 -17.39 -6.42
C ASP A 168 -5.90 -17.54 -5.62
N HIS A 169 -6.04 -18.03 -4.38
CA HIS A 169 -4.93 -18.18 -3.44
C HIS A 169 -3.90 -19.23 -3.92
N GLU A 170 -4.33 -20.25 -4.66
CA GLU A 170 -3.45 -21.27 -5.25
C GLU A 170 -2.53 -20.65 -6.30
N GLN A 171 -3.03 -19.74 -7.14
CA GLN A 171 -2.18 -19.01 -8.08
C GLN A 171 -1.32 -17.93 -7.40
N ALA A 172 -1.80 -17.29 -6.32
CA ALA A 172 -1.07 -16.23 -5.64
C ALA A 172 0.22 -16.72 -4.95
N GLN A 173 0.17 -17.88 -4.29
CA GLN A 173 1.25 -18.39 -3.45
C GLN A 173 2.58 -18.58 -4.21
N PRO A 174 2.63 -19.19 -5.41
CA PRO A 174 3.85 -19.26 -6.22
C PRO A 174 4.48 -17.89 -6.53
N TYR A 175 3.68 -16.86 -6.80
CA TYR A 175 4.19 -15.50 -7.03
C TYR A 175 4.82 -14.92 -5.77
N PHE A 176 4.20 -15.12 -4.61
CA PHE A 176 4.77 -14.64 -3.34
C PHE A 176 6.06 -15.38 -2.96
N VAL A 177 6.12 -16.71 -3.11
CA VAL A 177 7.35 -17.48 -2.85
C VAL A 177 8.47 -17.02 -3.78
N LYS A 178 8.18 -16.83 -5.08
CA LYS A 178 9.15 -16.31 -6.05
C LYS A 178 9.60 -14.90 -5.67
N THR A 179 8.68 -14.03 -5.27
CA THR A 179 9.00 -12.66 -4.84
C THR A 179 9.90 -12.67 -3.62
N LEU A 180 9.63 -13.50 -2.62
CA LEU A 180 10.44 -13.58 -1.41
C LEU A 180 11.89 -13.96 -1.71
N ALA A 181 12.10 -14.96 -2.57
CA ALA A 181 13.44 -15.37 -3.02
C ALA A 181 14.17 -14.25 -3.78
N LEU A 182 13.46 -13.55 -4.69
CA LEU A 182 14.03 -12.42 -5.44
C LEU A 182 14.35 -11.24 -4.51
N ALA A 183 13.49 -10.97 -3.53
CA ALA A 183 13.67 -9.89 -2.57
C ALA A 183 14.86 -10.16 -1.66
N GLU A 184 15.10 -11.40 -1.27
CA GLU A 184 16.30 -11.82 -0.54
C GLU A 184 17.56 -11.64 -1.40
N GLU A 185 17.55 -12.10 -2.66
CA GLU A 185 18.66 -11.94 -3.60
C GLU A 185 19.06 -10.46 -3.80
N HIS A 186 18.07 -9.57 -3.85
CA HIS A 186 18.27 -8.14 -4.11
C HIS A 186 18.26 -7.26 -2.84
N ASN A 187 18.27 -7.87 -1.65
CA ASN A 187 18.22 -7.18 -0.34
C ASN A 187 17.04 -6.19 -0.19
N HIS A 188 15.87 -6.52 -0.74
CA HIS A 188 14.69 -5.68 -0.67
C HIS A 188 13.87 -5.93 0.61
N GLN A 189 14.42 -5.54 1.77
CA GLN A 189 13.88 -5.91 3.08
C GLN A 189 12.42 -5.45 3.34
N ILE A 190 12.02 -4.27 2.87
CA ILE A 190 10.63 -3.78 3.03
C ILE A 190 9.64 -4.68 2.28
N LEU A 191 9.95 -5.03 1.02
CA LEU A 191 9.11 -5.91 0.21
C LEU A 191 9.09 -7.33 0.76
N MET A 192 10.21 -7.84 1.31
CA MET A 192 10.22 -9.12 2.03
C MET A 192 9.17 -9.13 3.15
N ALA A 193 9.14 -8.09 3.97
CA ALA A 193 8.17 -7.99 5.07
C ALA A 193 6.72 -7.90 4.55
N GLU A 194 6.49 -7.25 3.42
CA GLU A 194 5.17 -7.20 2.77
C GLU A 194 4.74 -8.57 2.23
N VAL A 195 5.63 -9.26 1.51
CA VAL A 195 5.38 -10.61 0.97
C VAL A 195 5.07 -11.60 2.09
N LEU A 196 5.79 -11.53 3.21
CA LEU A 196 5.56 -12.38 4.37
C LEU A 196 4.17 -12.18 5.00
N LEU A 197 3.65 -10.94 5.02
CA LEU A 197 2.27 -10.69 5.43
C LEU A 197 1.29 -11.43 4.51
N HIS A 198 1.48 -11.31 3.20
CA HIS A 198 0.60 -11.94 2.22
C HIS A 198 0.68 -13.47 2.22
N LEU A 199 1.87 -14.05 2.41
CA LEU A 199 2.04 -15.49 2.63
C LEU A 199 1.33 -15.95 3.91
N GLY A 200 1.41 -15.17 4.98
CA GLY A 200 0.71 -15.43 6.23
C GLY A 200 -0.80 -15.45 6.06
N ILE A 201 -1.36 -14.49 5.33
CA ILE A 201 -2.79 -14.43 5.00
C ILE A 201 -3.20 -15.64 4.13
N CYS A 202 -2.42 -16.00 3.11
CA CYS A 202 -2.68 -17.20 2.31
C CYS A 202 -2.70 -18.46 3.18
N ALA A 203 -1.75 -18.60 4.10
CA ALA A 203 -1.68 -19.75 5.01
C ALA A 203 -2.89 -19.81 5.96
N LEU A 204 -3.38 -18.66 6.46
CA LEU A 204 -4.63 -18.59 7.23
C LEU A 204 -5.81 -19.10 6.41
N THR A 205 -5.97 -18.66 5.16
CA THR A 205 -7.07 -19.12 4.28
C THR A 205 -6.98 -20.63 4.00
N GLN A 206 -5.79 -21.20 3.99
CA GLN A 206 -5.55 -22.63 3.81
C GLN A 206 -5.67 -23.44 5.10
N GLY A 207 -5.80 -22.79 6.27
CA GLY A 207 -5.81 -23.43 7.58
C GLY A 207 -4.42 -23.88 8.08
N ASP A 208 -3.33 -23.48 7.41
CA ASP A 208 -1.97 -23.74 7.86
C ASP A 208 -1.54 -22.68 8.91
N LEU A 209 -1.99 -22.90 10.14
CA LEU A 209 -1.77 -21.96 11.25
C LEU A 209 -0.29 -21.84 11.66
N GLU A 210 0.55 -22.86 11.39
CA GLU A 210 1.98 -22.82 11.69
C GLU A 210 2.74 -21.94 10.69
N ALA A 211 2.46 -22.11 9.40
CA ALA A 211 3.02 -21.25 8.35
C ALA A 211 2.53 -19.80 8.49
N ALA A 212 1.26 -19.60 8.83
CA ALA A 212 0.69 -18.29 9.12
C ALA A 212 1.43 -17.60 10.27
N ARG A 213 1.59 -18.30 11.42
CA ARG A 213 2.32 -17.78 12.57
C ARG A 213 3.73 -17.35 12.22
N SER A 214 4.46 -18.21 11.52
CA SER A 214 5.86 -17.96 11.17
C SER A 214 6.00 -16.74 10.26
N SER A 215 5.18 -16.67 9.21
CA SER A 215 5.23 -15.59 8.22
C SER A 215 4.79 -14.24 8.79
N LEU A 216 3.69 -14.22 9.54
CA LEU A 216 3.18 -12.98 10.16
C LEU A 216 4.12 -12.45 11.24
N ALA A 217 4.69 -13.32 12.08
CA ALA A 217 5.64 -12.93 13.10
C ALA A 217 6.92 -12.32 12.49
N LEU A 218 7.46 -12.95 11.43
CA LEU A 218 8.64 -12.42 10.76
C LEU A 218 8.35 -11.08 10.06
N SER A 219 7.19 -10.95 9.40
CA SER A 219 6.74 -9.68 8.81
C SER A 219 6.69 -8.56 9.86
N MET A 220 6.12 -8.85 11.04
CA MET A 220 6.02 -7.90 12.14
C MET A 220 7.40 -7.46 12.64
N THR A 221 8.28 -8.41 12.97
CA THR A 221 9.63 -8.13 13.46
C THR A 221 10.43 -7.30 12.45
N MET A 222 10.38 -7.65 11.17
CA MET A 222 11.06 -6.88 10.12
C MET A 222 10.51 -5.45 10.03
N ARG A 223 9.19 -5.26 10.07
CA ARG A 223 8.58 -3.92 10.03
C ARG A 223 8.96 -3.07 11.23
N GLU A 224 9.06 -3.66 12.42
CA GLU A 224 9.52 -2.99 13.64
C GLU A 224 11.00 -2.58 13.54
N GLU A 225 11.88 -3.50 13.10
CA GLU A 225 13.32 -3.24 12.93
C GLU A 225 13.61 -2.17 11.87
N LEU A 226 12.85 -2.20 10.76
CA LEU A 226 12.95 -1.24 9.66
C LEU A 226 12.18 0.06 9.93
N ASN A 227 11.43 0.13 11.04
CA ASN A 227 10.57 1.26 11.41
C ASN A 227 9.52 1.62 10.32
N VAL A 228 8.99 0.60 9.64
CA VAL A 228 7.91 0.70 8.66
C VAL A 228 6.56 0.68 9.40
N ARG A 229 6.26 1.80 10.06
CA ARG A 229 5.08 1.94 10.94
C ARG A 229 3.76 1.92 10.17
N ILE A 230 3.74 2.48 8.96
CA ILE A 230 2.52 2.64 8.15
C ILE A 230 1.81 1.29 7.89
N ASP A 231 2.56 0.20 7.81
CA ASP A 231 2.02 -1.12 7.48
C ASP A 231 1.72 -2.01 8.71
N LEU A 232 2.23 -1.65 9.90
CA LEU A 232 2.03 -2.42 11.13
C LEU A 232 0.55 -2.65 11.47
N PRO A 233 -0.40 -1.70 11.27
CA PRO A 233 -1.81 -1.96 11.53
C PRO A 233 -2.34 -3.20 10.79
N PHE A 234 -1.97 -3.39 9.52
CA PHE A 234 -2.39 -4.57 8.76
C PHE A 234 -1.72 -5.86 9.24
N THR A 235 -0.46 -5.80 9.70
CA THR A 235 0.18 -6.96 10.32
C THR A 235 -0.51 -7.35 11.63
N TYR A 236 -0.88 -6.36 12.46
CA TYR A 236 -1.62 -6.62 13.69
C TYR A 236 -3.00 -7.20 13.42
N LEU A 237 -3.71 -6.74 12.38
CA LEU A 237 -4.96 -7.39 11.96
C LEU A 237 -4.74 -8.87 11.62
N GLY A 238 -3.74 -9.20 10.79
CA GLY A 238 -3.42 -10.59 10.46
C GLY A 238 -3.02 -11.43 11.68
N MET A 239 -2.27 -10.87 12.62
CA MET A 239 -1.94 -11.53 13.89
C MET A 239 -3.17 -11.76 14.78
N GLY A 240 -4.12 -10.82 14.77
CA GLY A 240 -5.39 -10.97 15.47
C GLY A 240 -6.26 -12.06 14.84
N ASP A 241 -6.32 -12.13 13.50
CA ASP A 241 -7.04 -13.18 12.78
C ASP A 241 -6.45 -14.56 13.07
N LEU A 242 -5.12 -14.67 13.08
CA LEU A 242 -4.44 -15.90 13.50
C LEU A 242 -4.79 -16.29 14.95
N ALA A 243 -4.79 -15.33 15.88
CA ALA A 243 -5.15 -15.60 17.27
C ALA A 243 -6.60 -16.07 17.41
N GLN A 244 -7.52 -15.50 16.63
CA GLN A 244 -8.91 -15.91 16.60
C GLN A 244 -9.08 -17.34 16.05
N GLU A 245 -8.37 -17.72 14.98
CA GLU A 245 -8.35 -19.09 14.45
C GLU A 245 -7.78 -20.11 15.43
N LEU A 246 -6.91 -19.66 16.35
CA LEU A 246 -6.37 -20.47 17.45
C LEU A 246 -7.26 -20.49 18.71
N ASP A 247 -8.44 -19.86 18.66
CA ASP A 247 -9.35 -19.67 19.79
C ASP A 247 -8.74 -18.88 20.97
N ASP A 248 -7.69 -18.08 20.71
CA ASP A 248 -7.07 -17.17 21.68
C ASP A 248 -7.69 -15.77 21.57
N MET A 249 -8.88 -15.64 22.15
CA MET A 249 -9.70 -14.42 22.11
C MET A 249 -9.02 -13.22 22.78
N ASP A 250 -8.20 -13.45 23.80
CA ASP A 250 -7.50 -12.39 24.53
C ASP A 250 -6.38 -11.79 23.67
N GLN A 251 -5.61 -12.65 22.97
CA GLN A 251 -4.61 -12.17 22.02
C GLN A 251 -5.23 -11.51 20.79
N ALA A 252 -6.32 -12.07 20.26
CA ALA A 252 -7.05 -11.45 19.14
C ALA A 252 -7.48 -10.03 19.51
N ALA A 253 -8.11 -9.85 20.68
CA ALA A 253 -8.50 -8.53 21.19
C ALA A 253 -7.30 -7.57 21.28
N LEU A 254 -6.18 -8.04 21.84
CA LEU A 254 -4.98 -7.22 22.00
C LEU A 254 -4.43 -6.74 20.66
N TYR A 255 -4.31 -7.62 19.67
CA TYR A 255 -3.79 -7.26 18.35
C TYR A 255 -4.72 -6.32 17.59
N TYR A 256 -6.03 -6.58 17.59
CA TYR A 256 -6.97 -5.66 16.95
C TYR A 256 -6.99 -4.28 17.61
N GLN A 257 -6.83 -4.20 18.94
CA GLN A 257 -6.70 -2.91 19.64
C GLN A 257 -5.40 -2.19 19.29
N LYS A 258 -4.27 -2.91 19.17
CA LYS A 258 -3.01 -2.33 18.70
C LYS A 258 -3.14 -1.77 17.29
N ALA A 259 -3.79 -2.50 16.39
CA ALA A 259 -4.07 -2.04 15.03
C ALA A 259 -4.90 -0.75 15.04
N ALA A 260 -6.00 -0.74 15.80
CA ALA A 260 -6.90 0.41 15.91
C ALA A 260 -6.18 1.66 16.46
N LEU A 261 -5.46 1.52 17.58
CA LEU A 261 -4.77 2.62 18.24
C LEU A 261 -3.70 3.23 17.35
N LEU A 262 -2.89 2.39 16.69
CA LEU A 262 -1.83 2.87 15.81
C LEU A 262 -2.40 3.50 14.53
N ALA A 263 -3.45 2.92 13.94
CA ALA A 263 -4.14 3.51 12.80
C ALA A 263 -4.76 4.87 13.15
N GLN A 264 -5.35 4.99 14.35
CA GLN A 264 -5.91 6.26 14.83
C GLN A 264 -4.81 7.31 15.09
N GLU A 265 -3.68 6.94 15.70
CA GLU A 265 -2.53 7.82 15.93
C GLU A 265 -1.99 8.41 14.61
N MET A 266 -1.91 7.58 13.57
CA MET A 266 -1.40 7.95 12.25
C MET A 266 -2.47 8.53 11.32
N GLU A 267 -3.71 8.66 11.79
CA GLU A 267 -4.87 9.13 11.02
C GLU A 267 -5.12 8.31 9.73
N LEU A 268 -5.08 6.98 9.84
CA LEU A 268 -5.26 6.04 8.74
C LEU A 268 -6.67 5.42 8.81
N PRO A 269 -7.68 5.99 8.12
CA PRO A 269 -9.06 5.56 8.26
C PRO A 269 -9.28 4.11 7.81
N VAL A 270 -8.65 3.64 6.74
CA VAL A 270 -8.90 2.29 6.21
C VAL A 270 -8.51 1.19 7.23
N PRO A 271 -7.26 1.10 7.72
CA PRO A 271 -6.91 0.11 8.74
C PRO A 271 -7.65 0.34 10.06
N TYR A 272 -8.04 1.57 10.40
CA TYR A 272 -8.86 1.84 11.58
C TYR A 272 -10.26 1.23 11.46
N ILE A 273 -10.94 1.44 10.31
CA ILE A 273 -12.24 0.85 10.01
C ILE A 273 -12.16 -0.67 10.08
N PHE A 274 -11.13 -1.28 9.46
CA PHE A 274 -10.92 -2.72 9.53
C PHE A 274 -10.75 -3.23 10.96
N SER A 275 -10.01 -2.50 11.79
CA SER A 275 -9.83 -2.85 13.20
C SER A 275 -11.15 -2.83 13.96
N LEU A 276 -12.01 -1.84 13.70
CA LEU A 276 -13.35 -1.78 14.30
C LEU A 276 -14.23 -2.94 13.85
N LEU A 277 -14.16 -3.34 12.57
CA LEU A 277 -14.86 -4.52 12.07
C LEU A 277 -14.37 -5.79 12.78
N SER A 278 -13.05 -6.02 12.85
CA SER A 278 -12.48 -7.19 13.53
C SER A 278 -12.85 -7.25 15.01
N ILE A 279 -12.81 -6.12 15.72
CA ILE A 279 -13.27 -6.02 17.12
C ILE A 279 -14.76 -6.33 17.23
N GLY A 280 -15.58 -5.84 16.29
CA GLY A 280 -17.01 -6.14 16.24
C GLY A 280 -17.29 -7.63 16.05
N TYR A 281 -16.59 -8.28 15.12
CA TYR A 281 -16.70 -9.73 14.91
C TYR A 281 -16.24 -10.53 16.14
N LEU A 282 -15.19 -10.09 16.82
CA LEU A 282 -14.75 -10.70 18.06
C LEU A 282 -15.83 -10.64 19.16
N HIS A 283 -16.51 -9.51 19.30
CA HIS A 283 -17.65 -9.39 20.23
C HIS A 283 -18.82 -10.30 19.84
N LEU A 284 -19.08 -10.50 18.54
CA LEU A 284 -20.08 -11.48 18.09
C LEU A 284 -19.69 -12.91 18.47
N ALA A 285 -18.41 -13.28 18.35
CA ALA A 285 -17.90 -14.58 18.78
C ALA A 285 -18.05 -14.77 20.30
N GLN A 286 -17.86 -13.70 21.06
CA GLN A 286 -18.07 -13.66 22.52
C GLN A 286 -19.54 -13.57 22.94
N LYS A 287 -20.50 -13.62 21.99
CA LYS A 287 -21.95 -13.53 22.23
C LYS A 287 -22.39 -12.19 22.86
N ASP A 288 -21.69 -11.10 22.54
CA ASP A 288 -22.04 -9.73 22.92
C ASP A 288 -22.44 -8.91 21.66
N PRO A 289 -23.64 -9.16 21.09
CA PRO A 289 -24.06 -8.51 19.85
C PRO A 289 -24.32 -7.02 20.00
N THR A 290 -24.56 -6.52 21.21
CA THR A 290 -24.76 -5.09 21.47
C THR A 290 -23.46 -4.31 21.30
N LYS A 291 -22.34 -4.79 21.86
CA LYS A 291 -21.04 -4.14 21.62
C LYS A 291 -20.58 -4.27 20.17
N ALA A 292 -20.83 -5.42 19.56
CA ALA A 292 -20.53 -5.63 18.15
C ALA A 292 -21.25 -4.59 17.28
N LEU A 293 -22.54 -4.38 17.52
CA LEU A 293 -23.36 -3.42 16.79
C LEU A 293 -22.77 -2.00 16.87
N THR A 294 -22.37 -1.54 18.06
CA THR A 294 -21.74 -0.22 18.24
C THR A 294 -20.47 -0.06 17.39
N GLY A 295 -19.59 -1.07 17.39
CA GLY A 295 -18.38 -1.06 16.58
C GLY A 295 -18.65 -1.04 15.07
N PHE A 296 -19.63 -1.82 14.61
CA PHE A 296 -20.03 -1.83 13.20
C PHE A 296 -20.67 -0.50 12.75
N GLU A 297 -21.44 0.16 13.62
CA GLU A 297 -21.99 1.48 13.32
C GLU A 297 -20.91 2.56 13.18
N GLU A 298 -19.92 2.56 14.07
CA GLU A 298 -18.77 3.46 13.98
C GLU A 298 -17.97 3.21 12.69
N ALA A 299 -17.64 1.94 12.40
CA ALA A 299 -16.97 1.53 11.17
C ALA A 299 -17.73 2.00 9.92
N ARG A 300 -19.06 1.84 9.91
CA ARG A 300 -19.93 2.27 8.82
C ARG A 300 -19.90 3.79 8.62
N HIS A 301 -19.99 4.56 9.71
CA HIS A 301 -19.95 6.02 9.65
C HIS A 301 -18.61 6.53 9.10
N LEU A 302 -17.50 5.94 9.54
CA LEU A 302 -16.16 6.27 9.06
C LEU A 302 -15.98 5.89 7.60
N ALA A 303 -16.38 4.68 7.20
CA ALA A 303 -16.31 4.24 5.81
C ALA A 303 -17.12 5.15 4.87
N GLN A 304 -18.31 5.60 5.32
CA GLN A 304 -19.11 6.56 4.58
C GLN A 304 -18.43 7.94 4.50
N HIS A 305 -17.82 8.42 5.58
CA HIS A 305 -17.13 9.72 5.59
C HIS A 305 -15.90 9.75 4.68
N HIS A 306 -15.16 8.64 4.62
CA HIS A 306 -13.91 8.52 3.85
C HIS A 306 -14.10 7.90 2.45
N ASN A 307 -15.34 7.65 2.01
CA ASN A 307 -15.65 7.04 0.71
C ASN A 307 -14.95 5.67 0.49
N VAL A 308 -14.89 4.86 1.55
CA VAL A 308 -14.32 3.51 1.49
C VAL A 308 -15.43 2.50 1.19
N SER A 309 -15.79 2.33 -0.09
CA SER A 309 -17.02 1.66 -0.50
C SER A 309 -17.08 0.18 -0.09
N PHE A 310 -16.00 -0.58 -0.26
CA PHE A 310 -15.97 -1.98 0.15
C PHE A 310 -16.14 -2.12 1.69
N ALA A 311 -15.47 -1.26 2.47
CA ALA A 311 -15.56 -1.30 3.93
C ALA A 311 -16.95 -0.86 4.42
N LEU A 312 -17.58 0.07 3.70
CA LEU A 312 -18.95 0.49 3.96
C LEU A 312 -19.92 -0.68 3.78
N LEU A 313 -19.78 -1.45 2.70
CA LEU A 313 -20.59 -2.65 2.46
C LEU A 313 -20.40 -3.67 3.59
N ALA A 314 -19.15 -4.01 3.91
CA ALA A 314 -18.82 -4.96 4.98
C ALA A 314 -19.40 -4.50 6.34
N ALA A 315 -19.29 -3.21 6.66
CA ALA A 315 -19.83 -2.65 7.90
C ALA A 315 -21.36 -2.70 7.95
N VAL A 316 -22.06 -2.48 6.83
CA VAL A 316 -23.52 -2.61 6.75
C VAL A 316 -23.95 -4.05 6.96
N GLU A 317 -23.33 -5.00 6.26
CA GLU A 317 -23.63 -6.43 6.38
C GLU A 317 -23.38 -6.94 7.80
N ALA A 318 -22.25 -6.57 8.40
CA ALA A 318 -21.89 -6.94 9.76
C ALA A 318 -22.87 -6.36 10.80
N ARG A 319 -23.26 -5.09 10.63
CA ARG A 319 -24.26 -4.42 11.47
C ARG A 319 -25.60 -5.15 11.40
N ASP A 320 -26.08 -5.48 10.21
CA ASP A 320 -27.37 -6.14 10.02
C ASP A 320 -27.37 -7.55 10.62
N ALA A 321 -26.27 -8.28 10.47
CA ALA A 321 -26.08 -9.58 11.11
C ALA A 321 -26.07 -9.48 12.65
N ALA A 322 -25.45 -8.45 13.22
CA ALA A 322 -25.47 -8.22 14.67
C ALA A 322 -26.86 -7.84 15.17
N GLN A 323 -27.56 -6.95 14.46
CA GLN A 323 -28.92 -6.51 14.80
C GLN A 323 -29.91 -7.68 14.82
N ALA A 324 -29.78 -8.62 13.86
CA ALA A 324 -30.61 -9.82 13.79
C ALA A 324 -30.41 -10.78 14.98
N LYS A 325 -29.29 -10.70 15.71
CA LYS A 325 -29.02 -11.52 16.90
C LYS A 325 -29.52 -10.89 18.22
N ILE A 326 -29.97 -9.63 18.19
CA ILE A 326 -30.50 -8.91 19.36
C ILE A 326 -32.02 -9.11 19.48
N GLY A 327 -32.70 -9.33 18.35
CA GLY A 327 -34.15 -9.60 18.28
C GLY A 327 -34.50 -11.07 18.46
#